data_AF-A0A7J7WSQ4-F1
#
_entry.id   AF-A0A7J7WSQ4-F1
#
_cell.length_a   1.000
_cell.length_b   1.000
_cell.length_c   1.000
_cell.angle_alpha   90.00
_cell.angle_beta   90.00
_cell.angle_gamma   90.00
#
_symmetry.space_group_name_H-M   'P 1'
#
loop_
_entity.id
_entity.type
_entity.pdbx_description
1 polymer ?
#
loop_
_entity_poly.entity_id
_entity_poly.type
_entity_poly.pdbx_seq_one_letter_code
_entity_poly.pdbx_strand_id
1 'polypeptide(L)'
;MGTVHARSLEPLPASGPDFGALGEEAEFVEVEPEAKQEILENKDVVVQHVHFDGLGRTKDDIIMYEIGDVFKAKNLIEVMRKSHEAREKLLRLGIFRQVDVLIDTCQGDDALPNGLDVTFEVTELRRLTGSYNTMVGNNEGSMVLGIKLPNLLGRAEKVTFQFSYGTKETSYGLSFFKPQPGNFERNFSVNLYKVTGQFPWSSLRETDRGVSAEYSFPIWKTSHTLKWEGVWRELGCLARTASFAVRQESGHSLKSSLSHAMVIDSRNSSILPRRGALLKVNQELAGYTGGDVSFIKEDFELQLNKQLLFDSVFSASLWGGMLVPIGDKPSSIADRFYLGGPTSVRGFSMHSVGPQSEGLSLPQHRRLELRGTSRFWKHVFVYVPQ
;
A
#
# COMPACT_ATOMS: atom_id res chain seq x y z
N MET A 1 -10.22 -11.59 -20.15
CA MET A 1 -11.08 -12.74 -20.50
C MET A 1 -10.36 -13.52 -21.58
N GLY A 2 -9.72 -14.62 -21.21
CA GLY A 2 -9.04 -15.51 -22.17
C GLY A 2 -10.07 -16.42 -22.82
N THR A 3 -10.11 -16.41 -24.15
CA THR A 3 -10.95 -17.27 -24.99
C THR A 3 -10.35 -18.66 -25.07
N VAL A 4 -11.16 -19.68 -24.74
CA VAL A 4 -10.85 -21.11 -24.89
C VAL A 4 -11.45 -21.57 -26.22
N HIS A 5 -10.65 -22.18 -27.09
CA HIS A 5 -11.15 -22.81 -28.33
C HIS A 5 -11.62 -24.24 -28.02
N ALA A 6 -12.91 -24.51 -28.24
CA ALA A 6 -13.45 -25.87 -28.28
C ALA A 6 -13.43 -26.38 -29.74
N ARG A 7 -12.89 -27.58 -29.94
CA ARG A 7 -12.86 -28.28 -31.23
C ARG A 7 -14.25 -28.87 -31.49
N SER A 8 -14.81 -28.61 -32.66
CA SER A 8 -16.16 -29.01 -33.09
C SER A 8 -16.29 -30.52 -33.26
N LEU A 9 -17.40 -31.08 -32.76
CA LEU A 9 -17.83 -32.46 -32.99
C LEU A 9 -18.34 -32.61 -34.43
N GLU A 10 -17.80 -33.57 -35.17
CA GLU A 10 -18.35 -34.02 -36.47
C GLU A 10 -19.60 -34.88 -36.25
N PRO A 11 -20.62 -34.79 -37.13
CA PRO A 11 -21.85 -35.56 -37.00
C PRO A 11 -21.67 -37.02 -37.46
N LEU A 12 -22.26 -37.93 -36.69
CA LEU A 12 -22.29 -39.38 -36.92
C LEU A 12 -22.96 -39.74 -38.27
N PRO A 13 -22.40 -40.66 -39.07
CA PRO A 13 -23.14 -41.27 -40.18
C PRO A 13 -24.13 -42.34 -39.67
N ALA A 14 -25.33 -42.30 -40.25
CA ALA A 14 -26.42 -43.22 -39.96
C ALA A 14 -26.32 -44.49 -40.84
N SER A 15 -26.14 -45.65 -40.21
CA SER A 15 -26.54 -46.96 -40.75
C SER A 15 -26.44 -48.02 -39.65
N GLY A 16 -27.54 -48.75 -39.42
CA GLY A 16 -27.68 -49.74 -38.34
C GLY A 16 -26.92 -51.06 -38.56
N PRO A 17 -26.91 -51.95 -37.55
CA PRO A 17 -26.06 -53.15 -37.54
C PRO A 17 -26.79 -54.38 -38.10
N ASP A 18 -26.14 -55.11 -39.01
CA ASP A 18 -26.47 -56.49 -39.33
C ASP A 18 -25.53 -57.45 -38.58
N PHE A 19 -26.13 -58.42 -37.89
CA PHE A 19 -25.48 -59.41 -37.04
C PHE A 19 -24.86 -60.55 -37.85
N GLY A 20 -23.62 -60.91 -37.53
CA GLY A 20 -22.91 -62.06 -38.12
C GLY A 20 -21.83 -62.62 -37.18
N ALA A 21 -22.28 -63.55 -36.34
CA ALA A 21 -21.62 -64.54 -35.47
C ALA A 21 -20.08 -64.80 -35.54
N LEU A 22 -19.51 -64.83 -34.32
CA LEU A 22 -18.62 -65.83 -33.70
C LEU A 22 -17.21 -66.11 -34.28
N GLY A 23 -16.19 -65.81 -33.45
CA GLY A 23 -14.85 -66.41 -33.53
C GLY A 23 -13.84 -65.65 -32.66
N GLU A 24 -13.53 -66.19 -31.49
CA GLU A 24 -12.63 -65.64 -30.45
C GLU A 24 -11.17 -65.50 -30.92
N GLU A 25 -10.55 -64.34 -30.70
CA GLU A 25 -9.15 -64.23 -30.28
C GLU A 25 -9.03 -63.13 -29.22
N ALA A 26 -8.49 -63.48 -28.07
CA ALA A 26 -8.29 -62.59 -26.94
C ALA A 26 -7.01 -61.76 -27.15
N GLU A 27 -7.16 -60.46 -27.40
CA GLU A 27 -6.07 -59.49 -27.21
C GLU A 27 -6.14 -58.91 -25.80
N PHE A 28 -5.04 -59.06 -25.08
CA PHE A 28 -4.80 -58.44 -23.79
C PHE A 28 -4.76 -56.92 -23.95
N VAL A 29 -5.75 -56.22 -23.41
CA VAL A 29 -5.66 -54.77 -23.24
C VAL A 29 -4.70 -54.51 -22.07
N GLU A 30 -3.50 -54.01 -22.38
CA GLU A 30 -2.61 -53.42 -21.38
C GLU A 30 -3.35 -52.27 -20.70
N VAL A 31 -3.66 -52.45 -19.42
CA VAL A 31 -4.18 -51.40 -18.55
C VAL A 31 -3.05 -50.38 -18.36
N GLU A 32 -3.23 -49.16 -18.87
CA GLU A 32 -2.34 -48.04 -18.54
C GLU A 32 -2.19 -47.95 -17.01
N PRO A 33 -0.97 -47.89 -16.46
CA PRO A 33 -0.81 -47.81 -15.03
C PRO A 33 -1.45 -46.52 -14.53
N GLU A 34 -2.42 -46.67 -13.62
CA GLU A 34 -3.04 -45.59 -12.87
C GLU A 34 -1.96 -44.63 -12.38
N ALA A 35 -2.17 -43.33 -12.62
CA ALA A 35 -1.29 -42.27 -12.14
C ALA A 35 -1.11 -42.42 -10.62
N LYS A 36 0.02 -42.99 -10.21
CA LYS A 36 0.42 -43.07 -8.80
C LYS A 36 0.47 -41.63 -8.29
N GLN A 37 -0.55 -41.24 -7.53
CA GLN A 37 -0.42 -40.13 -6.62
C GLN A 37 0.55 -40.57 -5.54
N GLU A 38 1.85 -40.43 -5.80
CA GLU A 38 2.85 -40.45 -4.74
C GLU A 38 2.54 -39.25 -3.84
N ILE A 39 1.87 -39.53 -2.73
CA ILE A 39 1.84 -38.64 -1.59
C ILE A 39 3.31 -38.42 -1.25
N LEU A 40 3.85 -37.23 -1.52
CA LEU A 40 5.24 -36.88 -1.25
C LEU A 40 5.54 -37.26 0.19
N GLU A 41 6.22 -38.39 0.38
CA GLU A 41 6.62 -38.87 1.69
C GLU A 41 7.43 -37.76 2.34
N ASN A 42 7.12 -37.45 3.59
CA ASN A 42 7.80 -36.42 4.35
C ASN A 42 9.20 -36.92 4.72
N LYS A 43 10.09 -36.96 3.72
CA LYS A 43 11.47 -37.41 3.84
C LYS A 43 12.29 -36.32 4.52
N ASP A 44 13.12 -36.75 5.46
CA ASP A 44 14.09 -35.89 6.11
C ASP A 44 15.19 -35.54 5.11
N VAL A 45 15.34 -34.25 4.85
CA VAL A 45 16.26 -33.70 3.85
C VAL A 45 16.93 -32.47 4.42
N VAL A 46 18.17 -32.23 3.99
CA VAL A 46 18.97 -31.10 4.45
C VAL A 46 19.39 -30.26 3.25
N VAL A 47 19.15 -28.95 3.33
CA VAL A 47 19.61 -28.01 2.32
C VAL A 47 21.11 -27.79 2.51
N GLN A 48 21.92 -28.15 1.52
CA GLN A 48 23.38 -27.96 1.56
C GLN A 48 23.77 -26.64 0.91
N HIS A 49 23.44 -26.46 -0.37
CA HIS A 49 23.77 -25.24 -1.09
C HIS A 49 22.52 -24.48 -1.51
N VAL A 50 22.65 -23.15 -1.54
CA VAL A 50 21.66 -22.27 -2.12
C VAL A 50 22.36 -21.43 -3.18
N HIS A 51 21.94 -21.61 -4.43
CA HIS A 51 22.46 -20.88 -5.57
C HIS A 51 21.51 -19.75 -5.98
N PHE A 52 22.08 -18.65 -6.45
CA PHE A 52 21.34 -17.49 -6.94
C PHE A 52 21.82 -17.14 -8.34
N ASP A 53 20.96 -17.36 -9.33
CA ASP A 53 21.26 -17.08 -10.72
C ASP A 53 20.49 -15.84 -11.21
N GLY A 54 21.17 -15.00 -11.99
CA GLY A 54 20.60 -13.77 -12.54
C GLY A 54 20.78 -12.52 -11.67
N LEU A 55 21.60 -12.59 -10.62
CA LEU A 55 22.07 -11.42 -9.89
C LEU A 55 23.07 -10.62 -10.73
N GLY A 56 22.84 -9.32 -10.87
CA GLY A 56 23.73 -8.43 -11.61
C GLY A 56 24.16 -7.21 -10.81
N ARG A 57 23.23 -6.57 -10.10
CA ARG A 57 23.48 -5.36 -9.31
C ARG A 57 23.17 -5.56 -7.83
N THR A 58 22.23 -6.43 -7.52
CA THR A 58 21.84 -6.71 -6.13
C THR A 58 23.00 -7.36 -5.40
N LYS A 59 23.28 -6.89 -4.19
CA LYS A 59 24.33 -7.46 -3.35
C LYS A 59 23.82 -8.70 -2.63
N ASP A 60 24.71 -9.65 -2.41
CA ASP A 60 24.35 -10.91 -1.73
C ASP A 60 23.97 -10.68 -0.27
N ASP A 61 24.46 -9.59 0.35
CA ASP A 61 24.20 -9.25 1.75
C ASP A 61 22.71 -9.17 2.07
N ILE A 62 21.90 -8.50 1.23
CA ILE A 62 20.46 -8.38 1.45
C ILE A 62 19.71 -9.69 1.21
N ILE A 63 20.20 -10.52 0.27
CA ILE A 63 19.57 -11.78 -0.13
C ILE A 63 19.79 -12.84 0.96
N MET A 64 21.01 -12.91 1.51
CA MET A 64 21.36 -13.85 2.57
C MET A 64 20.43 -13.74 3.80
N TYR A 65 20.02 -12.52 4.18
CA TYR A 65 19.07 -12.34 5.27
C TYR A 65 17.68 -12.90 4.97
N GLU A 66 17.27 -12.88 3.69
CA GLU A 66 15.94 -13.31 3.26
C GLU A 66 15.81 -14.84 3.16
N ILE A 67 16.90 -15.48 2.75
CA ILE A 67 16.98 -16.94 2.58
C ILE A 67 17.42 -17.70 3.83
N GLY A 68 17.87 -17.00 4.88
CA GLY A 68 18.42 -17.64 6.08
C GLY A 68 17.46 -18.64 6.75
N ASP A 69 16.16 -18.53 6.49
CA ASP A 69 15.17 -19.49 7.00
C ASP A 69 15.15 -20.82 6.21
N VAL A 70 15.51 -20.81 4.92
CA VAL A 70 15.54 -22.00 4.06
C VAL A 70 16.53 -23.04 4.58
N PHE A 71 17.71 -22.59 5.02
CA PHE A 71 18.74 -23.45 5.64
C PHE A 71 18.30 -24.12 6.95
N LYS A 72 17.25 -23.62 7.61
CA LYS A 72 16.73 -24.20 8.86
C LYS A 72 15.68 -25.29 8.63
N ALA A 73 15.32 -25.59 7.38
CA ALA A 73 14.35 -26.63 7.06
C ALA A 73 14.93 -28.03 7.31
N LYS A 74 14.11 -28.95 7.82
CA LYS A 74 14.50 -30.34 8.11
C LYS A 74 13.82 -31.38 7.22
N ASN A 75 12.69 -30.98 6.62
CA ASN A 75 11.81 -31.87 5.88
C ASN A 75 11.53 -31.31 4.48
N LEU A 76 11.21 -32.16 3.50
CA LEU A 76 10.95 -31.71 2.12
C LEU A 76 9.79 -30.72 2.04
N ILE A 77 8.70 -30.98 2.76
CA ILE A 77 7.54 -30.08 2.84
C ILE A 77 7.94 -28.74 3.44
N GLU A 78 8.84 -28.75 4.43
CA GLU A 78 9.32 -27.54 5.07
C GLU A 78 10.25 -26.75 4.14
N VAL A 79 11.11 -27.42 3.37
CA VAL A 79 11.95 -26.80 2.33
C VAL A 79 11.07 -26.11 1.29
N MET A 80 10.06 -26.82 0.76
CA MET A 80 9.11 -26.25 -0.21
C MET A 80 8.40 -25.01 0.35
N ARG A 81 7.86 -25.11 1.57
CA ARG A 81 7.17 -24.00 2.23
C ARG A 81 8.09 -22.80 2.46
N LYS A 82 9.28 -23.01 3.05
CA LYS A 82 10.22 -21.94 3.34
C LYS A 82 10.81 -21.32 2.08
N SER A 83 11.02 -22.10 1.02
CA SER A 83 11.47 -21.58 -0.27
C SER A 83 10.39 -20.73 -0.94
N HIS A 84 9.11 -21.12 -0.81
CA HIS A 84 7.99 -20.29 -1.25
C HIS A 84 7.88 -18.99 -0.42
N GLU A 85 8.02 -19.07 0.90
CA GLU A 85 8.07 -17.89 1.77
C GLU A 85 9.24 -16.97 1.39
N ALA A 86 10.45 -17.50 1.17
CA ALA A 86 11.62 -16.75 0.73
C ALA A 86 11.36 -16.05 -0.63
N ARG A 87 10.78 -16.78 -1.59
CA ARG A 87 10.35 -16.21 -2.89
C ARG A 87 9.39 -15.03 -2.70
N GLU A 88 8.38 -15.16 -1.85
CA GLU A 88 7.47 -14.05 -1.56
C GLU A 88 8.19 -12.85 -0.96
N LYS A 89 9.08 -13.08 0.01
CA LYS A 89 9.83 -12.00 0.64
C LYS A 89 10.76 -11.29 -0.37
N LEU A 90 11.43 -12.04 -1.26
CA LEU A 90 12.24 -11.50 -2.37
C LEU A 90 11.38 -10.67 -3.35
N LEU A 91 10.18 -11.11 -3.69
CA LEU A 91 9.24 -10.34 -4.52
C LEU A 91 8.77 -9.06 -3.80
N ARG A 92 8.53 -9.11 -2.48
CA ARG A 92 8.15 -7.95 -1.66
C ARG A 92 9.24 -6.87 -1.64
N LEU A 93 10.52 -7.23 -1.71
CA LEU A 93 11.62 -6.27 -1.86
C LEU A 93 11.40 -5.36 -3.08
N GLY A 94 10.68 -5.82 -4.12
CA GLY A 94 10.36 -5.05 -5.31
C GLY A 94 11.61 -4.67 -6.11
N ILE A 95 12.59 -5.57 -6.12
CA ILE A 95 13.83 -5.49 -6.91
C ILE A 95 13.85 -6.52 -8.06
N PHE A 96 13.08 -7.60 -7.92
CA PHE A 96 12.95 -8.65 -8.93
C PHE A 96 11.61 -8.56 -9.64
N ARG A 97 11.61 -8.82 -10.94
CA ARG A 97 10.41 -8.96 -11.77
C ARG A 97 9.80 -10.35 -11.59
N GLN A 98 10.65 -11.36 -11.52
CA GLN A 98 10.31 -12.77 -11.43
C GLN A 98 11.38 -13.46 -10.59
N VAL A 99 10.93 -14.41 -9.78
CA VAL A 99 11.75 -15.25 -8.91
C VAL A 99 11.17 -16.65 -9.04
N ASP A 100 11.96 -17.56 -9.59
CA ASP A 100 11.63 -18.98 -9.72
C ASP A 100 12.54 -19.78 -8.77
N VAL A 101 12.02 -20.89 -8.26
CA VAL A 101 12.70 -21.72 -7.27
C VAL A 101 12.78 -23.13 -7.84
N LEU A 102 14.00 -23.61 -7.99
CA LEU A 102 14.33 -24.97 -8.41
C LEU A 102 14.93 -25.69 -7.21
N ILE A 103 14.48 -26.92 -6.97
CA ILE A 103 14.95 -27.75 -5.85
C ILE A 103 15.38 -29.07 -6.46
N ASP A 104 16.69 -29.31 -6.43
CA ASP A 104 17.32 -30.47 -7.01
C ASP A 104 18.07 -31.27 -5.95
N THR A 105 18.33 -32.54 -6.23
CA THR A 105 19.20 -33.35 -5.36
C THR A 105 20.65 -32.98 -5.59
N CYS A 106 21.43 -32.83 -4.53
CA CYS A 106 22.86 -32.56 -4.64
C CYS A 106 23.55 -33.66 -5.46
N GLN A 107 24.35 -33.27 -6.45
CA GLN A 107 25.17 -34.19 -7.25
C GLN A 107 26.65 -33.83 -7.06
N GLY A 108 27.48 -34.79 -6.62
CA GLY A 108 28.92 -34.58 -6.44
C GLY A 108 29.52 -35.51 -5.39
N ASP A 109 30.85 -35.52 -5.28
CA ASP A 109 31.59 -36.39 -4.35
C ASP A 109 31.36 -36.04 -2.86
N ASP A 110 30.99 -34.78 -2.57
CA ASP A 110 30.67 -34.28 -1.21
C ASP A 110 29.16 -34.26 -0.89
N ALA A 111 28.31 -34.75 -1.79
CA ALA A 111 26.87 -34.70 -1.64
C ALA A 111 26.37 -35.69 -0.57
N LEU A 112 25.73 -35.20 0.50
CA LEU A 112 24.97 -36.10 1.37
C LEU A 112 23.84 -36.80 0.59
N PRO A 113 23.55 -38.07 0.87
CA PRO A 113 22.44 -38.82 0.23
C PRO A 113 21.05 -38.22 0.47
N ASN A 114 20.93 -37.29 1.42
CA ASN A 114 19.69 -36.58 1.78
C ASN A 114 19.81 -35.07 1.49
N GLY A 115 20.82 -34.69 0.70
CA GLY A 115 21.13 -33.33 0.34
C GLY A 115 20.22 -32.77 -0.74
N LEU A 116 19.74 -31.56 -0.53
CA LEU A 116 19.08 -30.77 -1.56
C LEU A 116 19.86 -29.48 -1.82
N ASP A 117 19.93 -29.11 -3.10
CA ASP A 117 20.39 -27.81 -3.54
C ASP A 117 19.17 -26.99 -4.00
N VAL A 118 19.08 -25.76 -3.52
CA VAL A 118 17.98 -24.84 -3.86
C VAL A 118 18.54 -23.72 -4.72
N THR A 119 18.09 -23.65 -5.96
CA THR A 119 18.51 -22.62 -6.91
C THR A 119 17.38 -21.61 -7.10
N PHE A 120 17.68 -20.34 -6.83
CA PHE A 120 16.80 -19.23 -7.08
C PHE A 120 17.18 -18.55 -8.40
N GLU A 121 16.36 -18.75 -9.43
CA GLU A 121 16.50 -18.03 -10.69
C GLU A 121 15.75 -16.70 -10.59
N VAL A 122 16.49 -15.59 -10.67
CA VAL A 122 15.91 -14.26 -10.48
C VAL A 122 16.12 -13.37 -11.71
N THR A 123 15.09 -12.62 -12.06
CA THR A 123 15.18 -11.57 -13.07
C THR A 123 15.09 -10.21 -12.39
N GLU A 124 16.19 -9.46 -12.33
CA GLU A 124 16.21 -8.11 -11.76
C GLU A 124 15.34 -7.12 -12.58
N LEU A 125 14.73 -6.17 -11.88
CA LEU A 125 14.04 -5.04 -12.51
C LEU A 125 15.03 -4.12 -13.22
N ARG A 126 14.54 -3.46 -14.27
CA ARG A 126 15.30 -2.42 -14.98
C ARG A 126 15.70 -1.29 -14.03
N ARG A 127 16.86 -0.67 -14.30
CA ARG A 127 17.42 0.41 -13.46
C ARG A 127 16.51 1.63 -13.37
N LEU A 128 15.71 1.87 -14.40
CA LEU A 128 14.83 3.02 -14.53
C LEU A 128 13.48 2.55 -15.07
N THR A 129 12.42 2.89 -14.35
CA THR A 129 11.04 2.67 -14.80
C THR A 129 10.31 3.99 -14.80
N GLY A 130 9.81 4.39 -15.96
CA GLY A 130 8.91 5.52 -16.10
C GLY A 130 7.45 5.06 -16.05
N SER A 131 6.59 5.86 -15.46
CA SER A 131 5.14 5.70 -15.50
C SER A 131 4.49 7.05 -15.83
N TYR A 132 3.49 7.01 -16.68
CA TYR A 132 2.64 8.14 -17.01
C TYR A 132 1.19 7.74 -16.72
N ASN A 133 0.54 8.44 -15.81
CA ASN A 133 -0.86 8.19 -15.46
C ASN A 133 -1.65 9.48 -15.68
N THR A 134 -2.79 9.38 -16.35
CA THR A 134 -3.75 10.48 -16.46
C THR A 134 -5.03 10.06 -15.74
N MET A 135 -5.54 10.92 -14.88
CA MET A 135 -6.75 10.67 -14.11
C MET A 135 -7.71 11.83 -14.32
N VAL A 136 -8.94 11.49 -14.70
CA VAL A 136 -10.03 12.45 -14.90
C VAL A 136 -11.17 12.04 -13.97
N GLY A 137 -11.58 12.96 -13.10
CA GLY A 137 -12.64 12.68 -12.13
C GLY A 137 -13.05 13.93 -11.36
N ASN A 138 -14.33 13.99 -10.94
CA ASN A 138 -14.86 15.07 -10.12
C ASN A 138 -14.56 16.50 -10.65
N ASN A 139 -14.80 16.70 -11.94
CA ASN A 139 -14.54 17.95 -12.69
C ASN A 139 -13.08 18.43 -12.61
N GLU A 140 -12.15 17.49 -12.49
CA GLU A 140 -10.72 17.77 -12.43
C GLU A 140 -9.96 16.75 -13.28
N GLY A 141 -8.96 17.26 -14.00
CA GLY A 141 -7.97 16.45 -14.71
C GLY A 141 -6.64 16.57 -14.00
N SER A 142 -5.96 15.44 -13.83
CA SER A 142 -4.60 15.38 -13.30
C SER A 142 -3.74 14.42 -14.11
N MET A 143 -2.47 14.77 -14.22
CA MET A 143 -1.46 14.03 -14.93
C MET A 143 -0.31 13.76 -13.98
N VAL A 144 0.03 12.50 -13.77
CA VAL A 144 1.11 12.06 -12.87
C VAL A 144 2.20 11.39 -13.68
N LEU A 145 3.34 12.06 -13.74
CA LEU A 145 4.60 11.54 -14.24
C LEU A 145 5.40 10.96 -13.07
N GLY A 146 5.83 9.71 -13.18
CA GLY A 146 6.60 9.02 -12.15
C GLY A 146 7.84 8.38 -12.73
N ILE A 147 8.99 8.64 -12.12
CA ILE A 147 10.25 7.98 -12.43
C ILE A 147 10.67 7.20 -11.19
N LYS A 148 10.88 5.89 -11.34
CA LYS A 148 11.30 4.98 -10.28
C LYS A 148 12.66 4.39 -10.62
N LEU A 149 13.60 4.54 -9.71
CA LEU A 149 14.92 3.93 -9.73
C LEU A 149 14.97 2.86 -8.63
N PRO A 150 14.55 1.62 -8.91
CA PRO A 150 14.66 0.54 -7.94
C PRO A 150 16.13 0.12 -7.77
N ASN A 151 16.46 -0.32 -6.55
CA ASN A 151 17.73 -0.93 -6.17
C ASN A 151 18.98 -0.07 -6.48
N LEU A 152 18.98 1.22 -6.13
CA LEU A 152 20.03 2.16 -6.54
C LEU A 152 21.44 1.74 -6.11
N LEU A 153 21.65 1.33 -4.85
CA LEU A 153 22.96 0.94 -4.30
C LEU A 153 23.14 -0.59 -4.16
N GLY A 154 22.22 -1.37 -4.71
CA GLY A 154 22.24 -2.84 -4.63
C GLY A 154 21.64 -3.42 -3.34
N ARG A 155 21.06 -2.60 -2.44
CA ARG A 155 20.47 -3.04 -1.15
C ARG A 155 18.97 -2.74 -1.05
N ALA A 156 18.25 -2.91 -2.16
CA ALA A 156 16.82 -2.65 -2.25
C ALA A 156 16.38 -1.20 -1.95
N GLU A 157 17.30 -0.22 -2.04
CA GLU A 157 16.91 1.19 -1.96
C GLU A 157 16.13 1.62 -3.19
N LYS A 158 15.07 2.41 -2.99
CA LYS A 158 14.21 2.89 -4.07
C LYS A 158 14.22 4.41 -4.04
N VAL A 159 14.53 5.02 -5.19
CA VAL A 159 14.36 6.45 -5.40
C VAL A 159 13.20 6.66 -6.35
N THR A 160 12.22 7.45 -5.93
CA THR A 160 11.03 7.73 -6.71
C THR A 160 10.88 9.23 -6.85
N PHE A 161 10.89 9.71 -8.09
CA PHE A 161 10.54 11.07 -8.43
C PHE A 161 9.12 11.08 -9.00
N GLN A 162 8.26 11.95 -8.50
CA GLN A 162 6.89 12.10 -8.95
C GLN A 162 6.61 13.57 -9.23
N PHE A 163 5.98 13.82 -10.37
CA PHE A 163 5.48 15.13 -10.77
C PHE A 163 4.00 14.97 -11.11
N SER A 164 3.14 15.61 -10.34
CA SER A 164 1.71 15.67 -10.57
C SER A 164 1.32 17.08 -11.01
N TYR A 165 0.64 17.17 -12.14
CA TYR A 165 0.05 18.40 -12.65
C TYR A 165 -1.46 18.22 -12.76
N GLY A 166 -2.20 18.88 -11.88
CA GLY A 166 -3.66 18.93 -11.90
C GLY A 166 -4.18 20.35 -12.04
N THR A 167 -5.47 20.47 -12.33
CA THR A 167 -6.15 21.77 -12.45
C THR A 167 -6.15 22.55 -11.13
N LYS A 168 -6.25 21.90 -9.97
CA LYS A 168 -6.27 22.58 -8.66
C LYS A 168 -4.96 22.42 -7.89
N GLU A 169 -4.24 21.32 -8.10
CA GLU A 169 -3.04 20.99 -7.34
C GLU A 169 -1.89 20.62 -8.28
N THR A 170 -0.71 21.16 -7.98
CA THR A 170 0.54 20.76 -8.63
C THR A 170 1.51 20.28 -7.56
N SER A 171 2.09 19.10 -7.74
CA SER A 171 3.01 18.52 -6.76
C SER A 171 4.27 17.97 -7.40
N TYR A 172 5.37 18.16 -6.69
CA TYR A 172 6.69 17.64 -7.00
C TYR A 172 7.14 16.86 -5.78
N GLY A 173 7.56 15.62 -5.98
CA GLY A 173 7.98 14.74 -4.90
C GLY A 173 9.24 13.97 -5.27
N LEU A 174 10.20 13.93 -4.37
CA LEU A 174 11.35 13.05 -4.42
C LEU A 174 11.36 12.22 -3.13
N SER A 175 11.24 10.91 -3.28
CA SER A 175 11.15 9.95 -2.18
C SER A 175 12.33 8.99 -2.25
N PHE A 176 13.12 8.93 -1.20
CA PHE A 176 14.12 7.89 -0.97
C PHE A 176 13.56 6.90 0.05
N PHE A 177 13.56 5.62 -0.29
CA PHE A 177 13.07 4.54 0.56
C PHE A 177 14.16 3.49 0.76
N LYS A 178 14.38 3.07 2.00
CA LYS A 178 15.33 2.03 2.37
C LYS A 178 14.71 1.07 3.39
N PRO A 179 14.53 -0.22 3.04
CA PRO A 179 14.12 -1.23 4.00
C PRO A 179 15.29 -1.65 4.91
N GLN A 180 14.98 -2.16 6.09
CA GLN A 180 15.97 -2.80 6.96
C GLN A 180 16.27 -4.22 6.46
N PRO A 181 17.55 -4.64 6.41
CA PRO A 181 17.89 -6.02 6.04
C PRO A 181 17.21 -7.05 6.94
N GLY A 182 16.61 -8.07 6.32
CA GLY A 182 15.90 -9.17 7.01
C GLY A 182 14.51 -8.84 7.55
N ASN A 183 14.07 -7.58 7.49
CA ASN A 183 12.69 -7.23 7.83
C ASN A 183 12.19 -6.04 6.98
N PHE A 184 11.53 -6.36 5.88
CA PHE A 184 10.99 -5.35 4.95
C PHE A 184 9.94 -4.42 5.57
N GLU A 185 9.19 -4.90 6.58
CA GLU A 185 8.18 -4.10 7.27
C GLU A 185 8.82 -2.98 8.09
N ARG A 186 10.08 -3.14 8.49
CA ARG A 186 10.89 -2.07 9.05
C ARG A 186 11.55 -1.29 7.93
N ASN A 187 11.14 -0.05 7.74
CA ASN A 187 11.68 0.78 6.68
C ASN A 187 11.85 2.23 7.11
N PHE A 188 12.78 2.88 6.42
CA PHE A 188 13.08 4.28 6.56
C PHE A 188 12.83 4.96 5.21
N SER A 189 12.10 6.07 5.24
CA SER A 189 11.90 6.88 4.04
C SER A 189 12.14 8.35 4.30
N VAL A 190 12.67 9.04 3.30
CA VAL A 190 12.88 10.49 3.32
C VAL A 190 12.19 11.05 2.09
N ASN A 191 11.28 11.98 2.31
CA ASN A 191 10.50 12.60 1.25
C ASN A 191 10.78 14.09 1.23
N LEU A 192 11.13 14.61 0.06
CA LEU A 192 11.21 16.03 -0.23
C LEU A 192 10.08 16.35 -1.19
N TYR A 193 9.27 17.34 -0.85
CA TYR A 193 8.12 17.66 -1.67
C TYR A 193 7.90 19.17 -1.77
N LYS A 194 7.27 19.55 -2.87
CA LYS A 194 6.67 20.86 -3.06
C LYS A 194 5.26 20.66 -3.58
N VAL A 195 4.27 21.13 -2.85
CA VAL A 195 2.87 21.08 -3.24
C VAL A 195 2.36 22.50 -3.36
N THR A 196 1.65 22.79 -4.43
CA THR A 196 0.98 24.07 -4.64
C THR A 196 -0.49 23.80 -4.94
N GLY A 197 -1.33 24.12 -3.98
CA GLY A 197 -2.78 23.94 -4.05
C GLY A 197 -3.51 25.27 -4.19
N GLN A 198 -4.53 25.28 -5.03
CA GLN A 198 -5.47 26.40 -5.14
C GLN A 198 -6.83 25.98 -4.60
N PHE A 199 -7.35 26.78 -3.68
CA PHE A 199 -8.66 26.60 -3.06
C PHE A 199 -9.57 27.79 -3.43
N PRO A 200 -10.26 27.76 -4.60
CA PRO A 200 -11.13 28.84 -5.08
C PRO A 200 -12.21 29.33 -4.09
N TRP A 201 -12.93 28.39 -3.51
CA TRP A 201 -13.96 28.52 -2.48
C TRP A 201 -13.58 29.18 -1.16
N SER A 202 -12.31 29.15 -0.75
CA SER A 202 -11.78 29.97 0.36
C SER A 202 -10.91 31.12 -0.13
N SER A 203 -10.76 31.26 -1.46
CA SER A 203 -9.84 32.20 -2.13
C SER A 203 -8.41 32.12 -1.60
N LEU A 204 -7.97 30.91 -1.22
CA LEU A 204 -6.65 30.63 -0.65
C LEU A 204 -5.76 29.94 -1.68
N ARG A 205 -4.50 30.37 -1.75
CA ARG A 205 -3.42 29.66 -2.45
C ARG A 205 -2.39 29.23 -1.41
N GLU A 206 -2.11 27.94 -1.35
CA GLU A 206 -1.15 27.35 -0.43
C GLU A 206 0.03 26.78 -1.20
N THR A 207 1.24 27.12 -0.80
CA THR A 207 2.47 26.54 -1.34
C THR A 207 3.30 25.98 -0.20
N ASP A 208 3.34 24.66 -0.13
CA ASP A 208 4.08 23.92 0.87
C ASP A 208 5.37 23.39 0.26
N ARG A 209 6.48 23.65 0.94
CA ARG A 209 7.80 23.10 0.62
C ARG A 209 8.28 22.36 1.84
N GLY A 210 8.30 21.03 1.77
CA GLY A 210 8.51 20.19 2.94
C GLY A 210 9.58 19.14 2.76
N VAL A 211 10.21 18.79 3.87
CA VAL A 211 11.03 17.59 4.01
C VAL A 211 10.41 16.77 5.13
N SER A 212 10.31 15.47 4.93
CA SER A 212 9.88 14.54 5.97
C SER A 212 10.78 13.33 6.02
N ALA A 213 10.98 12.81 7.23
CA ALA A 213 11.65 11.56 7.49
C ALA A 213 10.65 10.65 8.21
N GLU A 214 10.49 9.44 7.71
CA GLU A 214 9.53 8.48 8.22
C GLU A 214 10.23 7.17 8.55
N TYR A 215 9.92 6.63 9.73
CA TYR A 215 10.38 5.33 10.18
C TYR A 215 9.18 4.47 10.54
N SER A 216 8.96 3.43 9.76
CA SER A 216 7.87 2.48 9.95
C SER A 216 8.40 1.18 10.54
N PHE A 217 7.73 0.67 11.56
CA PHE A 217 8.07 -0.57 12.24
C PHE A 217 6.82 -1.30 12.75
N PRO A 218 6.74 -2.62 12.56
CA PRO A 218 5.68 -3.43 13.14
C PRO A 218 5.97 -3.74 14.62
N ILE A 219 4.95 -3.66 15.46
CA ILE A 219 4.93 -4.17 16.82
C ILE A 219 3.76 -5.14 16.94
N TRP A 220 4.03 -6.42 17.14
CA TRP A 220 3.00 -7.46 17.22
C TRP A 220 2.03 -7.48 16.01
N LYS A 221 0.80 -7.00 16.17
CA LYS A 221 -0.23 -6.90 15.13
C LYS A 221 -0.51 -5.46 14.70
N THR A 222 0.30 -4.52 15.17
CA THR A 222 0.11 -3.08 14.96
C THR A 222 1.29 -2.54 14.17
N SER A 223 0.99 -1.78 13.12
CA SER A 223 2.01 -1.05 12.35
C SER A 223 2.15 0.34 12.93
N HIS A 224 3.36 0.71 13.34
CA HIS A 224 3.66 2.03 13.86
C HIS A 224 4.55 2.78 12.87
N THR A 225 4.22 4.04 12.64
CA THR A 225 4.97 4.92 11.75
C THR A 225 5.26 6.22 12.48
N LEU A 226 6.55 6.52 12.67
CA LEU A 226 7.01 7.79 13.22
C LEU A 226 7.46 8.66 12.06
N LYS A 227 6.83 9.82 11.89
CA LYS A 227 7.14 10.79 10.84
C LYS A 227 7.58 12.10 11.48
N TRP A 228 8.78 12.56 11.17
CA TRP A 228 9.18 13.94 11.41
C TRP A 228 9.02 14.73 10.12
N GLU A 229 8.53 15.96 10.22
CA GLU A 229 8.20 16.79 9.06
C GLU A 229 8.54 18.26 9.33
N GLY A 230 9.31 18.86 8.44
CA GLY A 230 9.61 20.29 8.42
C GLY A 230 9.06 20.91 7.14
N VAL A 231 8.10 21.83 7.26
CA VAL A 231 7.37 22.43 6.14
C VAL A 231 7.50 23.95 6.20
N TRP A 232 8.01 24.53 5.13
CA TRP A 232 7.87 25.94 4.85
C TRP A 232 6.58 26.15 4.06
N ARG A 233 5.60 26.75 4.70
CA ARG A 233 4.30 27.08 4.13
C ARG A 233 4.26 28.54 3.70
N GLU A 234 3.68 28.79 2.54
CA GLU A 234 3.41 30.12 2.01
C GLU A 234 1.92 30.22 1.69
N LEU A 235 1.21 31.04 2.46
CA LEU A 235 -0.21 31.31 2.28
C LEU A 235 -0.38 32.62 1.51
N GLY A 236 -1.07 32.56 0.38
CA GLY A 236 -1.39 33.70 -0.46
C GLY A 236 -2.89 33.83 -0.71
N CYS A 237 -3.35 35.05 -0.94
CA CYS A 237 -4.72 35.32 -1.36
C CYS A 237 -4.84 35.13 -2.88
N LEU A 238 -5.85 34.37 -3.32
CA LEU A 238 -6.17 34.19 -4.74
C LEU A 238 -6.88 35.43 -5.34
N ALA A 239 -7.71 36.11 -4.54
CA ALA A 239 -8.52 37.25 -4.97
C ALA A 239 -8.45 38.42 -3.98
N ARG A 240 -8.64 39.65 -4.49
CA ARG A 240 -8.77 40.88 -3.68
C ARG A 240 -10.06 40.93 -2.85
N THR A 241 -10.93 39.94 -2.97
CA THR A 241 -12.17 39.75 -2.21
C THR A 241 -12.02 38.71 -1.10
N ALA A 242 -10.82 38.12 -0.91
CA ALA A 242 -10.59 37.16 0.16
C ALA A 242 -10.96 37.75 1.54
N SER A 243 -11.50 36.93 2.43
CA SER A 243 -11.93 37.38 3.77
C SER A 243 -10.76 37.93 4.58
N PHE A 244 -11.07 38.81 5.54
CA PHE A 244 -10.05 39.43 6.38
C PHE A 244 -9.19 38.39 7.12
N ALA A 245 -9.80 37.30 7.61
CA ALA A 245 -9.10 36.21 8.30
C ALA A 245 -8.02 35.55 7.43
N VAL A 246 -8.32 35.33 6.14
CA VAL A 246 -7.37 34.74 5.19
C VAL A 246 -6.23 35.71 4.86
N ARG A 247 -6.53 37.02 4.74
CA ARG A 247 -5.50 38.04 4.50
C ARG A 247 -4.58 38.22 5.69
N GLN A 248 -5.11 38.16 6.91
CA GLN A 248 -4.33 38.30 8.13
C GLN A 248 -3.34 37.15 8.33
N GLU A 249 -3.73 35.92 7.97
CA GLU A 249 -2.86 34.74 8.04
C GLU A 249 -2.02 34.52 6.76
N SER A 250 -2.14 35.38 5.75
CA SER A 250 -1.30 35.30 4.55
C SER A 250 0.14 35.67 4.88
N GLY A 251 1.09 34.86 4.40
CA GLY A 251 2.51 35.03 4.69
C GLY A 251 3.27 33.71 4.68
N HIS A 252 4.53 33.79 5.13
CA HIS A 252 5.37 32.63 5.34
C HIS A 252 5.20 32.09 6.75
N SER A 253 5.17 30.78 6.89
CA SER A 253 5.08 30.09 8.17
C SER A 253 5.94 28.84 8.13
N LEU A 254 6.79 28.67 9.14
CA LEU A 254 7.56 27.45 9.30
C LEU A 254 6.86 26.52 10.30
N LYS A 255 6.52 25.32 9.84
CA LYS A 255 5.93 24.26 10.66
C LYS A 255 6.93 23.12 10.81
N SER A 256 7.22 22.76 12.06
CA SER A 256 7.93 21.51 12.37
C SER A 256 7.01 20.63 13.18
N SER A 257 6.73 19.42 12.71
CA SER A 257 5.84 18.47 13.37
C SER A 257 6.46 17.08 13.52
N LEU A 258 6.12 16.44 14.62
CA LEU A 258 6.39 15.04 14.89
C LEU A 258 5.05 14.31 14.93
N SER A 259 4.90 13.32 14.07
CA SER A 259 3.68 12.54 13.93
C SER A 259 3.93 11.08 14.25
N HIS A 260 3.01 10.46 14.97
CA HIS A 260 2.95 9.03 15.25
C HIS A 260 1.64 8.49 14.72
N ALA A 261 1.73 7.54 13.80
CA ALA A 261 0.59 6.82 13.24
C ALA A 261 0.63 5.37 13.73
N MET A 262 -0.48 4.89 14.25
CA MET A 262 -0.70 3.52 14.67
C MET A 262 -1.85 2.95 13.87
N VAL A 263 -1.58 1.84 13.17
CA VAL A 263 -2.57 1.16 12.33
C VAL A 263 -2.72 -0.28 12.79
N ILE A 264 -3.95 -0.67 13.06
CA ILE A 264 -4.34 -2.06 13.32
C ILE A 264 -5.35 -2.45 12.25
N ASP A 265 -4.97 -3.36 11.36
CA ASP A 265 -5.86 -3.90 10.33
C ASP A 265 -6.11 -5.38 10.59
N SER A 266 -7.37 -5.71 10.83
CA SER A 266 -7.87 -7.09 11.01
C SER A 266 -8.86 -7.48 9.91
N ARG A 267 -8.96 -6.68 8.85
CA ARG A 267 -9.88 -6.91 7.74
C ARG A 267 -9.41 -8.08 6.88
N ASN A 268 -10.36 -8.83 6.35
CA ASN A 268 -10.07 -9.96 5.46
C ASN A 268 -9.56 -9.55 4.08
N SER A 269 -9.94 -8.37 3.60
CA SER A 269 -9.50 -7.80 2.32
C SER A 269 -9.35 -6.29 2.45
N SER A 270 -8.34 -5.73 1.81
CA SER A 270 -8.07 -4.28 1.84
C SER A 270 -9.04 -3.47 0.99
N ILE A 271 -9.56 -4.06 -0.10
CA ILE A 271 -10.37 -3.35 -1.11
C ILE A 271 -11.87 -3.46 -0.77
N LEU A 272 -12.36 -4.67 -0.53
CA LEU A 272 -13.75 -4.95 -0.19
C LEU A 272 -13.82 -5.82 1.08
N PRO A 273 -13.68 -5.19 2.26
CA PRO A 273 -13.70 -5.91 3.53
C PRO A 273 -15.10 -6.45 3.81
N ARG A 274 -15.21 -7.77 3.99
CA ARG A 274 -16.47 -8.44 4.40
C ARG A 274 -16.55 -8.62 5.92
N ARG A 275 -15.40 -8.80 6.56
CA ARG A 275 -15.27 -9.03 8.01
C ARG A 275 -14.00 -8.37 8.53
N GLY A 276 -14.07 -7.89 9.76
CA GLY A 276 -12.93 -7.36 10.51
C GLY A 276 -13.03 -5.86 10.79
N ALA A 277 -12.03 -5.35 11.47
CA ALA A 277 -11.94 -3.96 11.90
C ALA A 277 -10.63 -3.30 11.46
N LEU A 278 -10.69 -2.01 11.17
CA LEU A 278 -9.52 -1.15 10.95
C LEU A 278 -9.58 -0.03 11.97
N LEU A 279 -8.50 0.12 12.74
CA LEU A 279 -8.29 1.26 13.61
C LEU A 279 -7.02 1.98 13.15
N LYS A 280 -7.14 3.26 12.82
CA LYS A 280 -6.00 4.15 12.63
C LYS A 280 -6.06 5.27 13.64
N VAL A 281 -4.95 5.51 14.32
CA VAL A 281 -4.78 6.63 15.25
C VAL A 281 -3.56 7.40 14.80
N ASN A 282 -3.70 8.69 14.54
CA ASN A 282 -2.64 9.58 14.14
C ASN A 282 -2.54 10.71 15.16
N GLN A 283 -1.37 10.89 15.72
CA GLN A 283 -1.06 11.95 16.68
C GLN A 283 0.04 12.82 16.08
N GLU A 284 -0.21 14.11 15.90
CA GLU A 284 0.71 15.09 15.35
C GLU A 284 0.97 16.16 16.42
N LEU A 285 2.24 16.36 16.75
CA LEU A 285 2.73 17.39 17.65
C LEU A 285 3.57 18.39 16.86
N ALA A 286 3.01 19.57 16.62
CA ALA A 286 3.68 20.68 15.96
C ALA A 286 4.27 21.68 16.96
N GLY A 287 5.45 22.23 16.65
CA GLY A 287 6.10 23.30 17.41
C GLY A 287 7.08 22.85 18.50
N TYR A 288 7.17 21.56 18.81
CA TYR A 288 8.10 21.04 19.84
C TYR A 288 9.58 21.25 19.46
N THR A 289 9.90 21.16 18.18
CA THR A 289 11.26 21.34 17.64
C THR A 289 11.50 22.75 17.07
N GLY A 290 10.60 23.69 17.35
CA GLY A 290 10.59 25.05 16.80
C GLY A 290 9.58 25.23 15.66
N GLY A 291 9.47 26.47 15.17
CA GLY A 291 8.50 26.88 14.14
C GLY A 291 7.50 27.92 14.65
N ASP A 292 6.78 28.53 13.72
CA ASP A 292 5.81 29.59 13.98
C ASP A 292 4.46 29.04 14.48
N VAL A 293 4.23 27.74 14.24
CA VAL A 293 2.97 27.03 14.47
C VAL A 293 3.16 25.96 15.54
N SER A 294 2.30 26.00 16.56
CA SER A 294 2.32 25.06 17.69
C SER A 294 0.91 24.51 17.97
N PHE A 295 0.74 23.19 17.79
CA PHE A 295 -0.52 22.51 18.07
C PHE A 295 -0.32 21.03 18.35
N ILE A 296 -1.27 20.43 19.05
CA ILE A 296 -1.47 18.98 19.10
C ILE A 296 -2.69 18.66 18.27
N LYS A 297 -2.56 17.68 17.38
CA LYS A 297 -3.65 17.18 16.55
C LYS A 297 -3.73 15.67 16.72
N GLU A 298 -4.91 15.19 17.02
CA GLU A 298 -5.21 13.77 17.15
C GLU A 298 -6.35 13.44 16.22
N ASP A 299 -6.14 12.48 15.33
CA ASP A 299 -7.12 11.97 14.38
C ASP A 299 -7.26 10.46 14.57
N PHE A 300 -8.49 9.96 14.59
CA PHE A 300 -8.76 8.53 14.60
C PHE A 300 -9.79 8.14 13.54
N GLU A 301 -9.58 6.98 12.94
CA GLU A 301 -10.46 6.34 11.97
C GLU A 301 -10.74 4.92 12.45
N LEU A 302 -12.03 4.60 12.66
CA LEU A 302 -12.50 3.28 13.03
C LEU A 302 -13.46 2.77 11.96
N GLN A 303 -13.11 1.68 11.30
CA GLN A 303 -13.98 0.98 10.35
C GLN A 303 -14.30 -0.41 10.88
N LEU A 304 -15.58 -0.76 10.91
CA LEU A 304 -16.11 -2.05 11.34
C LEU A 304 -16.91 -2.66 10.20
N ASN A 305 -16.48 -3.84 9.74
CA ASN A 305 -17.17 -4.59 8.69
C ASN A 305 -17.65 -5.92 9.24
N LYS A 306 -18.95 -6.20 9.09
CA LYS A 306 -19.57 -7.44 9.54
C LYS A 306 -20.51 -7.97 8.46
N GLN A 307 -20.33 -9.24 8.10
CA GLN A 307 -21.26 -9.95 7.24
C GLN A 307 -22.58 -10.21 8.00
N LEU A 308 -23.70 -9.87 7.37
CA LEU A 308 -25.07 -10.11 7.81
C LEU A 308 -25.63 -11.35 7.09
N LEU A 309 -26.94 -11.60 7.25
CA LEU A 309 -27.68 -12.60 6.48
C LEU A 309 -27.79 -12.19 5.00
N PHE A 310 -27.97 -13.18 4.11
CA PHE A 310 -28.13 -12.99 2.65
C PHE A 310 -26.93 -12.34 1.94
N ASP A 311 -25.70 -12.73 2.32
CA ASP A 311 -24.44 -12.20 1.75
C ASP A 311 -24.28 -10.67 1.79
N SER A 312 -25.10 -9.99 2.59
CA SER A 312 -25.01 -8.55 2.80
C SER A 312 -23.86 -8.23 3.77
N VAL A 313 -23.17 -7.12 3.53
CA VAL A 313 -22.08 -6.65 4.39
C VAL A 313 -22.45 -5.31 5.01
N PHE A 314 -22.51 -5.27 6.33
CA PHE A 314 -22.61 -4.04 7.09
C PHE A 314 -21.23 -3.42 7.26
N SER A 315 -21.08 -2.18 6.82
CA SER A 315 -19.86 -1.39 7.00
C SER A 315 -20.19 -0.12 7.76
N ALA A 316 -19.68 0.01 8.99
CA ALA A 316 -19.76 1.23 9.76
C ALA A 316 -18.37 1.86 9.83
N SER A 317 -18.29 3.17 9.63
CA SER A 317 -17.04 3.92 9.70
C SER A 317 -17.25 5.19 10.53
N LEU A 318 -16.31 5.44 11.43
CA LEU A 318 -16.30 6.57 12.35
C LEU A 318 -14.98 7.31 12.20
N TRP A 319 -15.05 8.61 11.94
CA TRP A 319 -13.89 9.49 11.92
C TRP A 319 -14.07 10.55 12.98
N GLY A 320 -13.01 10.78 13.76
CA GLY A 320 -12.93 11.85 14.74
C GLY A 320 -11.57 12.50 14.68
N GLY A 321 -11.53 13.79 14.95
CA GLY A 321 -10.29 14.55 15.01
C GLY A 321 -10.41 15.73 15.97
N MET A 322 -9.36 16.00 16.71
CA MET A 322 -9.25 17.14 17.62
C MET A 322 -7.92 17.83 17.40
N LEU A 323 -7.94 19.15 17.32
CA LEU A 323 -6.76 19.99 17.21
C LEU A 323 -6.81 21.04 18.32
N VAL A 324 -5.77 21.08 19.13
CA VAL A 324 -5.61 22.00 20.25
C VAL A 324 -4.34 22.80 20.03
N PRO A 325 -4.40 24.13 19.85
CA PRO A 325 -3.20 24.95 19.76
C PRO A 325 -2.46 24.95 21.11
N ILE A 326 -1.14 24.89 21.05
CA ILE A 326 -0.28 24.98 22.23
C ILE A 326 0.23 26.42 22.32
N GLY A 327 -0.05 27.11 23.43
CA GLY A 327 0.38 28.49 23.67
C GLY A 327 -0.68 29.55 23.32
N ASP A 328 -0.25 30.80 23.15
CA ASP A 328 -1.14 31.95 22.95
C ASP A 328 -1.45 32.28 21.49
N LYS A 329 -0.80 31.61 20.53
CA LYS A 329 -1.09 31.78 19.10
C LYS A 329 -2.28 30.91 18.68
N PRO A 330 -3.25 31.44 17.91
CA PRO A 330 -4.32 30.63 17.34
C PRO A 330 -3.78 29.65 16.30
N SER A 331 -4.50 28.54 16.05
CA SER A 331 -4.16 27.58 15.00
C SER A 331 -4.32 28.19 13.61
N SER A 332 -3.39 27.91 12.69
CA SER A 332 -3.47 28.39 11.31
C SER A 332 -4.63 27.74 10.57
N ILE A 333 -5.29 28.50 9.69
CA ILE A 333 -6.37 28.10 8.79
C ILE A 333 -6.00 26.80 8.04
N ALA A 334 -4.75 26.67 7.61
CA ALA A 334 -4.26 25.52 6.85
C ALA A 334 -4.23 24.20 7.67
N ASP A 335 -4.05 24.26 8.99
CA ASP A 335 -3.95 23.05 9.81
C ASP A 335 -5.31 22.58 10.37
N ARG A 336 -6.31 23.46 10.32
CA ARG A 336 -7.65 23.21 10.83
C ARG A 336 -8.42 22.21 9.97
N PHE A 337 -9.50 21.73 10.55
CA PHE A 337 -10.34 20.72 9.95
C PHE A 337 -11.39 21.26 8.99
N TYR A 338 -11.51 20.55 7.89
CA TYR A 338 -12.46 20.82 6.81
C TYR A 338 -13.41 19.62 6.64
N LEU A 339 -14.72 19.90 6.51
CA LEU A 339 -15.77 18.88 6.38
C LEU A 339 -16.72 19.24 5.24
N GLY A 340 -17.08 18.25 4.42
CA GLY A 340 -17.93 18.37 3.25
C GLY A 340 -17.25 17.79 2.01
N GLY A 341 -18.04 17.19 1.11
CA GLY A 341 -17.58 16.52 -0.11
C GLY A 341 -17.73 15.00 -0.08
N PRO A 342 -17.34 14.32 -1.16
CA PRO A 342 -17.65 12.89 -1.37
C PRO A 342 -16.95 11.95 -0.36
N THR A 343 -15.80 12.37 0.17
CA THR A 343 -14.96 11.60 1.10
C THR A 343 -15.26 11.86 2.57
N SER A 344 -15.93 12.97 2.89
CA SER A 344 -16.41 13.28 4.23
C SER A 344 -17.94 13.24 4.20
N VAL A 345 -18.65 14.33 4.50
CA VAL A 345 -20.12 14.30 4.54
C VAL A 345 -20.70 14.43 3.12
N ARG A 346 -21.18 13.30 2.56
CA ARG A 346 -21.87 13.27 1.27
C ARG A 346 -23.17 14.08 1.33
N GLY A 347 -23.54 14.69 0.19
CA GLY A 347 -24.71 15.59 0.10
C GLY A 347 -24.39 17.05 0.38
N PHE A 348 -23.23 17.34 0.98
CA PHE A 348 -22.70 18.70 1.09
C PHE A 348 -21.66 18.95 0.01
N SER A 349 -21.57 20.20 -0.47
CA SER A 349 -20.46 20.61 -1.31
C SER A 349 -19.13 20.38 -0.57
N MET A 350 -18.03 20.27 -1.32
CA MET A 350 -16.69 20.16 -0.73
C MET A 350 -16.53 21.23 0.35
N HIS A 351 -15.89 20.85 1.49
CA HIS A 351 -15.62 21.60 2.74
C HIS A 351 -16.60 22.74 3.14
N SER A 352 -17.90 22.58 2.89
CA SER A 352 -18.92 23.60 3.20
C SER A 352 -19.51 23.47 4.61
N VAL A 353 -19.24 22.36 5.29
CA VAL A 353 -19.69 22.08 6.65
C VAL A 353 -18.70 22.72 7.63
N GLY A 354 -19.09 23.84 8.20
CA GLY A 354 -18.24 24.62 9.12
C GLY A 354 -18.75 26.06 9.28
N PRO A 355 -18.10 26.86 10.13
CA PRO A 355 -18.37 28.29 10.23
C PRO A 355 -18.06 28.96 8.89
N GLN A 356 -18.91 29.90 8.48
CA GLN A 356 -18.72 30.68 7.28
C GLN A 356 -18.56 32.15 7.66
N SER A 357 -17.72 32.88 6.94
CA SER A 357 -17.60 34.34 7.08
C SER A 357 -17.65 34.94 5.69
N GLU A 358 -18.52 35.92 5.49
CA GLU A 358 -18.70 36.64 4.21
C GLU A 358 -19.03 35.71 3.02
N GLY A 359 -19.76 34.62 3.27
CA GLY A 359 -20.16 33.66 2.23
C GLY A 359 -19.06 32.69 1.77
N LEU A 360 -17.86 32.76 2.38
CA LEU A 360 -16.77 31.81 2.17
C LEU A 360 -16.72 30.80 3.34
N SER A 361 -16.47 29.53 3.03
CA SER A 361 -16.31 28.51 4.07
C SER A 361 -14.99 28.70 4.81
N LEU A 362 -15.08 28.85 6.13
CA LEU A 362 -13.91 28.84 7.01
C LEU A 362 -13.78 27.46 7.65
N PRO A 363 -12.55 27.01 7.94
CA PRO A 363 -12.34 25.80 8.71
C PRO A 363 -12.96 25.91 10.11
N GLN A 364 -13.34 24.76 10.67
CA GLN A 364 -14.16 24.68 11.88
C GLN A 364 -13.48 25.30 13.10
N HIS A 365 -14.09 26.34 13.70
CA HIS A 365 -13.67 26.98 14.93
C HIS A 365 -14.89 27.09 15.86
N ARG A 366 -14.87 26.40 17.00
CA ARG A 366 -15.97 26.44 17.97
C ARG A 366 -15.54 27.29 19.17
N ARG A 367 -16.22 28.43 19.37
CA ARG A 367 -16.03 29.27 20.56
C ARG A 367 -16.85 28.69 21.72
N LEU A 368 -16.31 27.70 22.42
CA LEU A 368 -16.84 27.15 23.67
C LEU A 368 -15.65 26.85 24.58
N GLU A 369 -15.15 27.86 25.31
CA GLU A 369 -14.17 27.87 26.43
C GLU A 369 -12.86 27.01 26.33
N LEU A 370 -12.72 26.19 25.31
CA LEU A 370 -11.58 25.38 24.93
C LEU A 370 -11.14 25.93 23.58
N ARG A 371 -9.92 26.49 23.50
CA ARG A 371 -9.34 27.12 22.30
C ARG A 371 -9.07 26.14 21.13
N GLY A 372 -9.73 24.98 21.07
CA GLY A 372 -9.49 23.91 20.10
C GLY A 372 -10.55 23.79 19.00
N THR A 373 -10.20 23.08 17.93
CA THR A 373 -11.10 22.73 16.82
C THR A 373 -11.30 21.22 16.80
N SER A 374 -12.55 20.74 16.86
CA SER A 374 -12.87 19.31 16.78
C SER A 374 -13.79 19.02 15.61
N ARG A 375 -13.64 17.83 15.03
CA ARG A 375 -14.49 17.28 13.98
C ARG A 375 -14.89 15.85 14.33
N PHE A 376 -16.14 15.51 14.05
CA PHE A 376 -16.65 14.14 14.17
C PHE A 376 -17.66 13.91 13.06
N TRP A 377 -17.54 12.79 12.34
CA TRP A 377 -18.60 12.32 11.44
C TRP A 377 -18.58 10.80 11.34
N LYS A 378 -19.73 10.24 10.99
CA LYS A 378 -19.94 8.81 10.85
C LYS A 378 -20.58 8.51 9.50
N HIS A 379 -20.20 7.38 8.91
CA HIS A 379 -20.90 6.79 7.77
C HIS A 379 -21.32 5.37 8.11
N VAL A 380 -22.50 5.01 7.62
CA VAL A 380 -23.01 3.64 7.70
C VAL A 380 -23.41 3.23 6.29
N PHE A 381 -22.81 2.16 5.79
CA PHE A 381 -23.09 1.58 4.49
C PHE A 381 -23.58 0.14 4.68
N VAL A 382 -24.58 -0.24 3.89
CA VAL A 382 -24.99 -1.63 3.75
C VAL A 382 -24.74 -2.02 2.31
N TYR A 383 -23.82 -2.95 2.10
CA TYR A 383 -23.58 -3.55 0.80
C TYR A 383 -24.50 -4.75 0.65
N VAL A 384 -25.35 -4.74 -0.37
CA VAL A 384 -26.16 -5.89 -0.78
C VAL A 384 -25.64 -6.32 -2.15
N PRO A 385 -25.09 -7.53 -2.30
CA PRO A 385 -24.76 -8.05 -3.62
C PRO A 385 -26.06 -8.18 -4.43
N GLN A 386 -26.08 -7.59 -5.63
CA GLN A 386 -27.16 -7.76 -6.59
C GLN A 386 -27.07 -9.12 -7.27
#